data_AF-A0A2V6BNZ1-F1
#
_entry.id   AF-A0A2V6BNZ1-F1
#
_cell.length_a   1.000
_cell.length_b   1.000
_cell.length_c   1.000
_cell.angle_alpha   90.00
_cell.angle_beta   90.00
_cell.angle_gamma   90.00
#
_symmetry.space_group_name_H-M   'P 1'
#
loop_
_entity.id
_entity.type
_entity.pdbx_description
1 polymer ?
#
loop_
_entity_poly.entity_id
_entity_poly.type
_entity_poly.pdbx_seq_one_letter_code
_entity_poly.pdbx_strand_id
1 'polypeptide(L)'
;MVARVGRLAYWSAVAVIFAWAAWLRFRLPLDPIADHGTWGYLSPALRKLIGAEFGHTYGRNFIYPGFLFLLLRAFGDFRAITVAQHFLGLIAGGVLLLTWRRARAFVPDPRVGRGGHYALGLLAAAVFLLASGPIRFETQLRPEGVCAFLFSINLYLVIQFVACCFIENRPTAAAAYGIAAVFSSILLASVKPSFALVATVALLPISMFFFRRGWLWQKIALGGGAVASAALLLLPEHFLSRNDEESQTLLPTALFVIHADLIRDQMAEDIQRNAKVPYSREWLGRVHSILSAEIGKSSAAGSVHYSTLGFDPGYLMYNRSSIAPQLHKQFANNVSALCAFYWFYYWRIWQQRPFLVVKKIARQMAIFYRPVCPAYNSRKFWSLTDVYEWSIFSLDSEPYRKIWATYRPAVDFMNRTAVLAQSAPVIEQRAYIRKPLLFLAKTYLVSLFIALVVGAAVLFHKRRRRRVGWLAALVLFVYSYNLANCLEVAVLHSLHDPRYKTVQMFFTILAQFLALWFIVEFALEMRARAKTSVLDKCSMQRTAIS
;
A
#
# COMPACT_ATOMS: atom_id res chain seq x y z
N MET A 1 25.20 -30.29 19.50
CA MET A 1 24.12 -30.00 20.47
C MET A 1 23.63 -28.55 20.37
N VAL A 2 24.50 -27.55 20.52
CA VAL A 2 24.18 -26.09 20.44
C VAL A 2 23.37 -25.68 19.19
N ALA A 3 23.71 -26.20 18.01
CA ALA A 3 22.98 -25.89 16.77
C ALA A 3 21.55 -26.47 16.71
N ARG A 4 21.27 -27.59 17.40
CA ARG A 4 19.93 -28.18 17.51
C ARG A 4 19.09 -27.39 18.52
N VAL A 5 19.68 -27.03 19.66
CA VAL A 5 19.04 -26.20 20.69
C VAL A 5 18.64 -24.83 20.13
N GLY A 6 19.54 -24.16 19.40
CA GLY A 6 19.23 -22.87 18.77
C GLY A 6 18.12 -22.95 17.70
N ARG A 7 18.03 -24.08 16.97
CA ARG A 7 16.96 -24.31 15.99
C ARG A 7 15.60 -24.55 16.68
N LEU A 8 15.59 -25.35 17.75
CA LEU A 8 14.41 -25.60 18.56
C LEU A 8 13.90 -24.31 19.21
N ALA A 9 14.79 -23.51 19.81
CA ALA A 9 14.43 -22.23 20.41
C ALA A 9 13.81 -21.27 19.38
N TYR A 10 14.39 -21.18 18.18
CA TYR A 10 13.86 -20.32 17.11
C TYR A 10 12.45 -20.76 16.65
N TRP A 11 12.23 -22.05 16.40
CA TRP A 11 10.89 -22.53 16.00
C TRP A 11 9.86 -22.45 17.12
N SER A 12 10.29 -22.64 18.38
CA SER A 12 9.44 -22.42 19.55
C SER A 12 9.00 -20.96 19.63
N ALA A 13 9.92 -20.02 19.43
CA ALA A 13 9.59 -18.60 19.43
C ALA A 13 8.67 -18.22 18.25
N VAL A 14 8.87 -18.80 17.06
CA VAL A 14 7.93 -18.66 15.94
C VAL A 14 6.54 -19.14 16.34
N ALA A 15 6.42 -20.36 16.89
CA ALA A 15 5.14 -20.92 17.30
C ALA A 15 4.43 -20.03 18.34
N VAL A 16 5.15 -19.57 19.37
CA VAL A 16 4.61 -18.67 20.40
C VAL A 16 4.13 -17.34 19.80
N ILE A 17 4.91 -16.71 18.91
CA ILE A 17 4.52 -15.45 18.27
C ILE A 17 3.26 -15.63 17.43
N PHE A 18 3.17 -16.70 16.64
CA PHE A 18 2.01 -16.95 15.79
C PHE A 18 0.76 -17.34 16.60
N ALA A 19 0.92 -18.16 17.64
CA ALA A 19 -0.18 -18.49 18.55
C ALA A 19 -0.71 -17.23 19.24
N TRP A 20 0.18 -16.37 19.72
CA TRP A 20 -0.20 -15.09 20.33
C TRP A 20 -0.86 -14.13 19.32
N ALA A 21 -0.33 -14.05 18.10
CA ALA A 21 -0.89 -13.24 17.03
C ALA A 21 -2.27 -13.73 16.57
N ALA A 22 -2.49 -15.04 16.55
CA ALA A 22 -3.79 -15.65 16.27
C ALA A 22 -4.77 -15.35 17.40
N TRP A 23 -4.35 -15.53 18.66
CA TRP A 23 -5.19 -15.19 19.82
C TRP A 23 -5.61 -13.71 19.81
N LEU A 24 -4.70 -12.78 19.48
CA LEU A 24 -5.03 -11.36 19.37
C LEU A 24 -6.10 -11.03 18.31
N ARG A 25 -6.15 -11.81 17.22
CA ARG A 25 -7.13 -11.67 16.13
C ARG A 25 -8.47 -12.29 16.52
N PHE A 26 -8.46 -13.56 16.91
CA PHE A 26 -9.69 -14.33 17.16
C PHE A 26 -10.37 -14.04 18.49
N ARG A 27 -9.74 -13.29 19.40
CA ARG A 27 -10.42 -12.73 20.58
C ARG A 27 -11.30 -11.51 20.26
N LEU A 28 -11.15 -10.92 19.08
CA LEU A 28 -11.95 -9.77 18.67
C LEU A 28 -13.31 -10.23 18.11
N PRO A 29 -14.33 -9.37 18.14
CA PRO A 29 -15.55 -9.64 17.39
C PRO A 29 -15.22 -9.90 15.92
N LEU A 30 -15.78 -10.98 15.38
CA LEU A 30 -15.53 -11.40 14.00
C LEU A 30 -16.48 -10.74 13.01
N ASP A 31 -17.53 -10.06 13.48
CA ASP A 31 -18.43 -9.32 12.60
C ASP A 31 -17.67 -8.13 11.98
N PRO A 32 -17.55 -8.08 10.65
CA PRO A 32 -16.66 -7.14 10.01
C PRO A 32 -17.21 -5.71 10.09
N ILE A 33 -16.31 -4.74 10.17
CA ILE A 33 -16.61 -3.32 10.31
C ILE A 33 -16.90 -2.72 8.94
N ALA A 34 -18.04 -2.04 8.83
CA ALA A 34 -18.47 -1.34 7.63
C ALA A 34 -18.32 0.18 7.78
N ASP A 35 -18.22 0.87 6.65
CA ASP A 35 -18.25 2.32 6.56
C ASP A 35 -18.89 2.79 5.24
N HIS A 36 -19.01 4.10 5.04
CA HIS A 36 -19.61 4.67 3.82
C HIS A 36 -19.00 4.14 2.50
N GLY A 37 -17.71 3.76 2.50
CA GLY A 37 -17.05 3.21 1.32
C GLY A 37 -17.28 1.72 1.12
N THR A 38 -17.80 1.00 2.11
CA THR A 38 -18.02 -0.44 2.07
C THR A 38 -19.02 -0.86 1.00
N TRP A 39 -20.02 -0.03 0.68
CA TRP A 39 -21.05 -0.37 -0.30
C TRP A 39 -20.46 -0.73 -1.65
N GLY A 40 -19.50 0.06 -2.14
CA GLY A 40 -18.84 -0.19 -3.43
C GLY A 40 -18.09 -1.53 -3.50
N TYR A 41 -17.75 -2.13 -2.35
CA TYR A 41 -17.10 -3.44 -2.29
C TYR A 41 -18.10 -4.58 -2.07
N LEU A 42 -19.13 -4.34 -1.26
CA LEU A 42 -20.05 -5.38 -0.81
C LEU A 42 -21.24 -5.55 -1.76
N SER A 43 -21.74 -4.46 -2.38
CA SER A 43 -22.92 -4.52 -3.25
C SER A 43 -22.77 -5.46 -4.44
N PRO A 44 -21.62 -5.57 -5.14
CA PRO A 44 -21.50 -6.51 -6.26
C PRO A 44 -21.70 -7.95 -5.81
N ALA A 45 -21.10 -8.30 -4.66
CA ALA A 45 -21.19 -9.62 -4.06
C ALA A 45 -22.63 -9.96 -3.67
N LEU A 46 -23.30 -9.04 -2.95
CA LEU A 46 -24.66 -9.27 -2.49
C LEU A 46 -25.67 -9.35 -3.64
N ARG A 47 -25.56 -8.47 -4.65
CA ARG A 47 -26.40 -8.53 -5.86
C ARG A 47 -26.33 -9.90 -6.52
N LYS A 48 -25.12 -10.45 -6.65
CA LYS A 48 -24.96 -11.79 -7.24
C LYS A 48 -25.53 -12.91 -6.38
N LEU A 49 -25.48 -12.78 -5.05
CA LEU A 49 -26.05 -13.76 -4.12
C LEU A 49 -27.58 -13.80 -4.15
N ILE A 50 -28.23 -12.67 -4.43
CA ILE A 50 -29.70 -12.59 -4.57
C ILE A 50 -30.20 -12.86 -6.00
N GLY A 51 -29.33 -13.38 -6.88
CA GLY A 51 -29.68 -13.79 -8.24
C GLY A 51 -29.55 -12.70 -9.32
N ALA A 52 -29.15 -11.48 -8.97
CA ALA A 52 -28.87 -10.43 -9.94
C ALA A 52 -27.49 -10.60 -10.60
N GLU A 53 -27.21 -9.80 -11.63
CA GLU A 53 -25.89 -9.78 -12.26
C GLU A 53 -24.81 -9.22 -11.33
N PHE A 54 -23.60 -9.78 -11.46
CA PHE A 54 -22.41 -9.25 -10.80
C PHE A 54 -21.91 -8.07 -11.64
N GLY A 55 -21.75 -6.89 -11.04
CA GLY A 55 -21.33 -5.68 -11.75
C GLY A 55 -20.56 -4.72 -10.85
N HIS A 56 -19.97 -3.69 -11.45
CA HIS A 56 -19.24 -2.69 -10.70
C HIS A 56 -20.17 -1.80 -9.86
N THR A 57 -19.61 -1.21 -8.82
CA THR A 57 -20.25 -0.14 -8.04
C THR A 57 -19.18 0.84 -7.64
N TYR A 58 -19.35 2.13 -7.90
CA TYR A 58 -18.37 3.18 -7.61
C TYR A 58 -16.99 2.95 -8.25
N GLY A 59 -16.97 2.39 -9.46
CA GLY A 59 -15.73 2.14 -10.20
C GLY A 59 -14.74 1.21 -9.49
N ARG A 60 -15.22 0.33 -8.60
CA ARG A 60 -14.38 -0.62 -7.87
C ARG A 60 -14.16 -1.89 -8.68
N ASN A 61 -12.88 -2.25 -8.82
CA ASN A 61 -12.44 -3.46 -9.51
C ASN A 61 -13.02 -4.75 -8.89
N PHE A 62 -13.30 -5.75 -9.73
CA PHE A 62 -14.01 -6.96 -9.34
C PHE A 62 -13.29 -7.86 -8.32
N ILE A 63 -11.97 -7.76 -8.14
CA ILE A 63 -11.21 -8.76 -7.38
C ILE A 63 -11.64 -8.85 -5.90
N TYR A 64 -11.69 -7.73 -5.17
CA TYR A 64 -12.08 -7.75 -3.76
C TYR A 64 -13.58 -8.05 -3.57
N PRO A 65 -14.52 -7.47 -4.34
CA PRO A 65 -15.91 -7.89 -4.33
C PRO A 65 -16.10 -9.39 -4.65
N GLY A 66 -15.32 -9.93 -5.60
CA GLY A 66 -15.31 -11.36 -5.94
C GLY A 66 -14.84 -12.23 -4.77
N PHE A 67 -13.80 -11.79 -4.05
CA PHE A 67 -13.38 -12.43 -2.80
C PHE A 67 -14.49 -12.45 -1.75
N LEU A 68 -15.20 -11.33 -1.55
CA LEU A 68 -16.35 -11.27 -0.63
C LEU A 68 -17.47 -12.21 -1.08
N PHE A 69 -17.79 -12.23 -2.38
CA PHE A 69 -18.80 -13.11 -2.96
C PHE A 69 -18.50 -14.57 -2.68
N LEU A 70 -17.27 -15.03 -2.94
CA LEU A 70 -16.89 -16.42 -2.74
C LEU A 70 -17.04 -16.85 -1.27
N LEU A 71 -16.62 -16.00 -0.33
CA LEU A 71 -16.75 -16.29 1.11
C LEU A 71 -18.22 -16.33 1.54
N LEU A 72 -19.00 -15.32 1.18
CA LEU A 72 -20.41 -15.26 1.54
C LEU A 72 -21.22 -16.40 0.89
N ARG A 73 -20.89 -16.79 -0.35
CA ARG A 73 -21.52 -17.93 -1.02
C ARG A 73 -21.19 -19.25 -0.35
N ALA A 74 -19.94 -19.44 0.06
CA ALA A 74 -19.48 -20.72 0.63
C ALA A 74 -19.95 -20.92 2.08
N PHE A 75 -19.97 -19.84 2.89
CA PHE A 75 -20.21 -19.94 4.33
C PHE A 75 -21.57 -19.39 4.78
N GLY A 76 -22.20 -18.51 3.98
CA GLY A 76 -23.46 -17.87 4.37
C GLY A 76 -23.36 -16.99 5.62
N ASP A 77 -22.17 -16.47 5.97
CA ASP A 77 -21.94 -15.65 7.15
C ASP A 77 -20.85 -14.60 6.91
N PHE A 78 -21.10 -13.36 7.32
CA PHE A 78 -20.16 -12.24 7.22
C PHE A 78 -18.90 -12.43 8.06
N ARG A 79 -18.97 -13.19 9.16
CA ARG A 79 -17.80 -13.48 10.01
C ARG A 79 -16.71 -14.23 9.24
N ALA A 80 -17.07 -14.98 8.20
CA ALA A 80 -16.11 -15.67 7.34
C ALA A 80 -15.14 -14.71 6.65
N ILE A 81 -15.55 -13.47 6.39
CA ILE A 81 -14.70 -12.43 5.79
C ILE A 81 -13.56 -12.06 6.74
N THR A 82 -13.89 -11.70 7.98
CA THR A 82 -12.90 -11.36 9.01
C THR A 82 -11.97 -12.54 9.31
N VAL A 83 -12.53 -13.76 9.41
CA VAL A 83 -11.76 -14.99 9.62
C VAL A 83 -10.74 -15.19 8.49
N ALA A 84 -11.17 -15.11 7.23
CA ALA A 84 -10.28 -15.25 6.08
C ALA A 84 -9.20 -14.15 6.06
N GLN A 85 -9.57 -12.88 6.31
CA GLN A 85 -8.64 -11.76 6.37
C GLN A 85 -7.60 -11.94 7.50
N HIS A 86 -8.01 -12.44 8.67
CA HIS A 86 -7.10 -12.78 9.76
C HIS A 86 -6.10 -13.88 9.39
N PHE A 87 -6.55 -14.94 8.73
CA PHE A 87 -5.65 -15.99 8.24
C PHE A 87 -4.65 -15.45 7.22
N LEU A 88 -5.11 -14.62 6.27
CA LEU A 88 -4.23 -13.99 5.29
C LEU A 88 -3.20 -13.07 5.96
N GLY A 89 -3.59 -12.32 6.99
CA GLY A 89 -2.68 -11.51 7.81
C GLY A 89 -1.60 -12.33 8.53
N LEU A 90 -1.98 -13.48 9.11
CA LEU A 90 -1.03 -14.42 9.71
C LEU A 90 -0.07 -15.00 8.66
N ILE A 91 -0.60 -15.43 7.50
CA ILE A 91 0.22 -15.93 6.39
C ILE A 91 1.20 -14.85 5.92
N ALA A 92 0.79 -13.58 5.86
CA ALA A 92 1.68 -12.48 5.50
C ALA A 92 2.91 -12.39 6.43
N GLY A 93 2.72 -12.59 7.74
CA GLY A 93 3.84 -12.68 8.69
C GLY A 93 4.75 -13.89 8.45
N GLY A 94 4.18 -15.02 8.02
CA GLY A 94 4.94 -16.21 7.61
C GLY A 94 5.80 -15.94 6.37
N VAL A 95 5.19 -15.32 5.35
CA VAL A 95 5.87 -14.91 4.13
C VAL A 95 6.95 -13.86 4.42
N LEU A 96 6.73 -12.93 5.36
CA LEU A 96 7.77 -12.00 5.83
C LEU A 96 9.01 -12.75 6.31
N LEU A 97 8.85 -13.78 7.15
CA LEU A 97 9.97 -14.61 7.61
C LEU A 97 10.64 -15.37 6.46
N LEU A 98 9.89 -15.88 5.48
CA LEU A 98 10.45 -16.53 4.29
C LEU A 98 11.28 -15.55 3.46
N THR A 99 10.73 -14.36 3.19
CA THR A 99 11.40 -13.26 2.50
C THR A 99 12.68 -12.84 3.23
N TRP A 100 12.61 -12.71 4.56
CA TRP A 100 13.77 -12.36 5.39
C TRP A 100 14.88 -13.41 5.34
N ARG A 101 14.52 -14.70 5.40
CA ARG A 101 15.48 -15.80 5.24
C ARG A 101 16.11 -15.76 3.85
N ARG A 102 15.29 -15.50 2.81
CA ARG A 102 15.76 -15.40 1.43
C ARG A 102 16.71 -14.23 1.21
N ALA A 103 16.48 -13.09 1.85
CA ALA A 103 17.33 -11.90 1.76
C ALA A 103 18.79 -12.19 2.14
N ARG A 104 19.07 -13.23 2.95
CA ARG A 104 20.44 -13.65 3.28
C ARG A 104 21.28 -14.00 2.06
N ALA A 105 20.68 -14.46 0.96
CA ALA A 105 21.37 -14.78 -0.28
C ALA A 105 22.02 -13.55 -0.96
N PHE A 106 21.61 -12.33 -0.60
CA PHE A 106 22.08 -11.07 -1.18
C PHE A 106 23.40 -10.57 -0.58
N VAL A 107 23.98 -11.32 0.38
CA VAL A 107 25.30 -11.02 0.95
C VAL A 107 26.18 -12.27 0.85
N PRO A 108 27.25 -12.24 0.03
CA PRO A 108 28.32 -13.22 0.12
C PRO A 108 29.09 -13.03 1.43
N ASP A 109 29.28 -14.12 2.18
CA ASP A 109 29.95 -14.17 3.48
C ASP A 109 29.46 -13.09 4.48
N PRO A 110 28.19 -13.19 4.96
CA PRO A 110 27.63 -12.22 5.90
C PRO A 110 28.43 -12.16 7.21
N ARG A 111 28.75 -10.96 7.70
CA ARG A 111 29.42 -10.80 9.02
C ARG A 111 28.44 -10.96 10.16
N VAL A 112 27.17 -10.64 9.93
CA VAL A 112 26.12 -10.91 10.89
C VAL A 112 25.87 -12.42 10.93
N GLY A 113 26.14 -13.00 12.10
CA GLY A 113 25.93 -14.41 12.36
C GLY A 113 24.49 -14.86 12.05
N ARG A 114 24.30 -16.15 11.78
CA ARG A 114 22.97 -16.71 11.46
C ARG A 114 21.94 -16.45 12.55
N GLY A 115 22.34 -16.58 13.83
CA GLY A 115 21.48 -16.29 14.98
C GLY A 115 20.97 -14.85 15.00
N GLY A 116 21.88 -13.87 14.84
CA GLY A 116 21.52 -12.44 14.81
C GLY A 116 20.57 -12.10 13.65
N HIS A 117 20.82 -12.67 12.47
CA HIS A 117 19.92 -12.51 11.32
C HIS A 117 18.53 -13.08 11.59
N TYR A 118 18.43 -14.30 12.12
CA TYR A 118 17.14 -14.89 12.43
C TYR A 118 16.40 -14.18 13.55
N ALA A 119 17.10 -13.68 14.56
CA ALA A 119 16.52 -12.88 15.64
C ALA A 119 15.95 -11.55 15.11
N LEU A 120 16.66 -10.85 14.22
CA LEU A 120 16.16 -9.62 13.58
C LEU A 120 14.90 -9.89 12.75
N GLY A 121 14.87 -10.96 11.97
CA GLY A 121 13.69 -11.36 11.19
C GLY A 121 12.50 -11.72 12.08
N LEU A 122 12.76 -12.42 13.18
CA LEU A 122 11.73 -12.77 14.16
C LEU A 122 11.15 -11.53 14.84
N LEU A 123 12.01 -10.57 15.19
CA LEU A 123 11.59 -9.28 15.73
C LEU A 123 10.72 -8.50 14.73
N ALA A 124 11.10 -8.46 13.45
CA ALA A 124 10.30 -7.83 12.39
C ALA A 124 8.91 -8.48 12.28
N ALA A 125 8.86 -9.81 12.24
CA ALA A 125 7.60 -10.55 12.17
C ALA A 125 6.74 -10.35 13.42
N ALA A 126 7.34 -10.35 14.63
CA ALA A 126 6.63 -10.08 15.87
C ALA A 126 6.03 -8.68 15.89
N VAL A 127 6.77 -7.66 15.48
CA VAL A 127 6.26 -6.29 15.40
C VAL A 127 5.08 -6.20 14.43
N PHE A 128 5.19 -6.82 13.25
CA PHE A 128 4.11 -6.83 12.26
C PHE A 128 2.86 -7.56 12.78
N LEU A 129 3.03 -8.81 13.23
CA LEU A 129 1.93 -9.69 13.62
C LEU A 129 1.15 -9.21 14.85
N LEU A 130 1.81 -8.51 15.76
CA LEU A 130 1.25 -8.07 17.04
C LEU A 130 0.79 -6.62 17.05
N ALA A 131 1.01 -5.87 15.97
CA ALA A 131 0.54 -4.50 15.83
C ALA A 131 -0.98 -4.43 15.61
N SER A 132 -1.63 -3.44 16.22
CA SER A 132 -3.08 -3.24 16.05
C SER A 132 -3.45 -2.72 14.66
N GLY A 133 -2.53 -2.07 13.95
CA GLY A 133 -2.78 -1.52 12.61
C GLY A 133 -3.23 -2.58 11.59
N PRO A 134 -2.41 -3.61 11.31
CA PRO A 134 -2.80 -4.72 10.45
C PRO A 134 -4.08 -5.42 10.91
N ILE A 135 -4.18 -5.74 12.21
CA ILE A 135 -5.36 -6.41 12.79
C ILE A 135 -6.63 -5.58 12.55
N ARG A 136 -6.56 -4.25 12.69
CA ARG A 136 -7.70 -3.36 12.40
C ARG A 136 -8.13 -3.41 10.93
N PHE A 137 -7.19 -3.41 9.99
CA PHE A 137 -7.56 -3.56 8.57
C PHE A 137 -8.20 -4.91 8.28
N GLU A 138 -7.71 -5.98 8.91
CA GLU A 138 -8.25 -7.34 8.76
C GLU A 138 -9.69 -7.46 9.29
N THR A 139 -10.15 -6.56 10.17
CA THR A 139 -11.55 -6.51 10.64
C THR A 139 -12.48 -5.66 9.76
N GLN A 140 -11.96 -4.94 8.77
CA GLN A 140 -12.77 -4.03 7.93
C GLN A 140 -13.24 -4.72 6.64
N LEU A 141 -14.44 -4.37 6.17
CA LEU A 141 -14.94 -4.74 4.83
C LEU A 141 -14.28 -3.88 3.75
N ARG A 142 -12.97 -4.02 3.62
CA ARG A 142 -12.12 -3.22 2.74
C ARG A 142 -10.94 -4.02 2.18
N PRO A 143 -10.46 -3.69 0.97
CA PRO A 143 -9.32 -4.37 0.36
C PRO A 143 -8.06 -4.29 1.22
N GLU A 144 -7.89 -3.25 2.05
CA GLU A 144 -6.79 -3.12 3.00
C GLU A 144 -6.61 -4.36 3.90
N GLY A 145 -7.69 -5.08 4.22
CA GLY A 145 -7.65 -6.30 5.02
C GLY A 145 -6.88 -7.47 4.40
N VAL A 146 -6.69 -7.46 3.07
CA VAL A 146 -5.91 -8.49 2.34
C VAL A 146 -4.61 -7.93 1.75
N CYS A 147 -4.40 -6.62 1.79
CA CYS A 147 -3.26 -5.97 1.13
C CYS A 147 -1.90 -6.44 1.69
N ALA A 148 -1.77 -6.61 3.01
CA ALA A 148 -0.51 -7.06 3.61
C ALA A 148 -0.07 -8.44 3.07
N PHE A 149 -1.03 -9.35 2.87
CA PHE A 149 -0.79 -10.65 2.27
C PHE A 149 -0.33 -10.52 0.82
N LEU A 150 -1.02 -9.72 0.01
CA LEU A 150 -0.67 -9.49 -1.40
C LEU A 150 0.73 -8.87 -1.54
N PHE A 151 1.06 -7.85 -0.74
CA PHE A 151 2.40 -7.27 -0.68
C PHE A 151 3.45 -8.29 -0.27
N SER A 152 3.16 -9.13 0.72
CA SER A 152 4.10 -10.15 1.21
C SER A 152 4.47 -11.14 0.12
N ILE A 153 3.49 -11.64 -0.63
CA ILE A 153 3.69 -12.56 -1.74
C ILE A 153 4.43 -11.87 -2.88
N ASN A 154 4.00 -10.67 -3.28
CA ASN A 154 4.64 -9.94 -4.38
C ASN A 154 6.12 -9.68 -4.09
N LEU A 155 6.45 -9.13 -2.91
CA LEU A 155 7.84 -8.91 -2.50
C LEU A 155 8.63 -10.21 -2.43
N TYR A 156 8.05 -11.28 -1.88
CA TYR A 156 8.70 -12.59 -1.85
C TYR A 156 9.03 -13.09 -3.25
N LEU A 157 8.06 -13.06 -4.18
CA LEU A 157 8.22 -13.53 -5.56
C LEU A 157 9.24 -12.70 -6.33
N VAL A 158 9.22 -11.37 -6.17
CA VAL A 158 10.20 -10.48 -6.80
C VAL A 158 11.60 -10.73 -6.24
N ILE A 159 11.75 -10.89 -4.92
CA ILE A 159 13.04 -11.19 -4.29
C ILE A 159 13.55 -12.57 -4.70
N GLN A 160 12.66 -13.56 -4.82
CA GLN A 160 13.00 -14.88 -5.35
C GLN A 160 13.45 -14.81 -6.80
N PHE A 161 12.72 -14.07 -7.64
CA PHE A 161 13.09 -13.80 -9.02
C PHE A 161 14.49 -13.18 -9.09
N VAL A 162 14.75 -12.11 -8.33
CA VAL A 162 16.05 -11.44 -8.32
C VAL A 162 17.17 -12.39 -7.89
N ALA A 163 16.96 -13.17 -6.83
CA ALA A 163 17.96 -14.11 -6.35
C ALA A 163 18.22 -15.24 -7.35
N CYS A 164 17.18 -15.87 -7.91
CA CYS A 164 17.34 -16.95 -8.89
C CYS A 164 17.94 -16.44 -10.20
N CYS A 165 17.56 -15.24 -10.65
CA CYS A 165 18.06 -14.66 -11.88
C CYS A 165 19.51 -14.16 -11.70
N PHE A 166 19.74 -13.21 -10.80
CA PHE A 166 20.98 -12.43 -10.78
C PHE A 166 22.05 -12.94 -9.82
N ILE A 167 21.69 -13.80 -8.85
CA ILE A 167 22.64 -14.32 -7.85
C ILE A 167 22.96 -15.80 -8.12
N GLU A 168 21.94 -16.63 -8.33
CA GLU A 168 22.09 -18.09 -8.39
C GLU A 168 22.12 -18.67 -9.80
N ASN A 169 21.78 -17.86 -10.82
CA ASN A 169 21.70 -18.28 -12.23
C ASN A 169 20.84 -19.55 -12.43
N ARG A 170 19.63 -19.59 -11.85
CA ARG A 170 18.66 -20.69 -12.00
C ARG A 170 17.57 -20.31 -13.00
N PRO A 171 17.70 -20.68 -14.29
CA PRO A 171 16.88 -20.11 -15.37
C PRO A 171 15.40 -20.48 -15.31
N THR A 172 15.08 -21.74 -15.04
CA THR A 172 13.70 -22.23 -14.96
C THR A 172 12.97 -21.62 -13.77
N ALA A 173 13.61 -21.62 -12.60
CA ALA A 173 13.07 -20.98 -11.40
C ALA A 173 12.88 -19.47 -11.58
N ALA A 174 13.84 -18.79 -12.24
CA ALA A 174 13.70 -17.36 -12.55
C ALA A 174 12.51 -17.09 -13.47
N ALA A 175 12.27 -17.89 -14.51
CA ALA A 175 11.09 -17.70 -15.36
C ALA A 175 9.79 -17.88 -14.56
N ALA A 176 9.69 -18.94 -13.75
CA ALA A 176 8.51 -19.22 -12.94
C ALA A 176 8.22 -18.10 -11.92
N TYR A 177 9.23 -17.68 -11.15
CA TYR A 177 9.06 -16.58 -10.19
C TYR A 177 8.81 -15.24 -10.88
N GLY A 178 9.35 -15.03 -12.08
CA GLY A 178 9.10 -13.83 -12.88
C GLY A 178 7.65 -13.74 -13.33
N ILE A 179 7.08 -14.83 -13.85
CA ILE A 179 5.65 -14.90 -14.22
C ILE A 179 4.77 -14.68 -13.00
N ALA A 180 5.07 -15.37 -11.89
CA ALA A 180 4.32 -15.21 -10.65
C ALA A 180 4.41 -13.78 -10.08
N ALA A 181 5.59 -13.14 -10.19
CA ALA A 181 5.78 -11.75 -9.80
C ALA A 181 4.92 -10.81 -10.67
N VAL A 182 4.90 -10.99 -12.00
CA VAL A 182 4.01 -10.21 -12.90
C VAL A 182 2.56 -10.39 -12.50
N PHE A 183 2.09 -11.63 -12.35
CA PHE A 183 0.73 -11.93 -11.92
C PHE A 183 0.38 -11.22 -10.60
N SER A 184 1.24 -11.37 -9.59
CA SER A 184 1.01 -10.74 -8.29
C SER A 184 1.03 -9.20 -8.32
N SER A 185 1.83 -8.59 -9.21
CA SER A 185 1.86 -7.13 -9.40
C SER A 185 0.56 -6.63 -10.03
N ILE A 186 0.05 -7.32 -11.05
CA ILE A 186 -1.25 -6.98 -11.68
C ILE A 186 -2.37 -7.14 -10.64
N LEU A 187 -2.39 -8.27 -9.92
CA LEU A 187 -3.37 -8.53 -8.88
C LEU A 187 -3.39 -7.44 -7.80
N LEU A 188 -2.20 -7.00 -7.36
CA LEU A 188 -2.05 -5.94 -6.36
C LEU A 188 -2.64 -4.61 -6.85
N ALA A 189 -2.34 -4.22 -8.09
CA ALA A 189 -2.89 -3.01 -8.71
C ALA A 189 -4.41 -3.09 -8.91
N SER A 190 -4.94 -4.27 -9.24
CA SER A 190 -6.37 -4.51 -9.38
C SER A 190 -7.13 -4.44 -8.05
N VAL A 191 -6.59 -5.03 -6.98
CA VAL A 191 -7.26 -5.03 -5.65
C VAL A 191 -7.38 -3.62 -5.07
N LYS A 192 -6.34 -2.80 -5.24
CA LYS A 192 -6.35 -1.42 -4.77
C LYS A 192 -5.58 -0.54 -5.77
N PRO A 193 -6.29 0.27 -6.58
CA PRO A 193 -5.68 1.05 -7.65
C PRO A 193 -4.54 1.95 -7.20
N SER A 194 -4.54 2.45 -5.96
CA SER A 194 -3.47 3.29 -5.41
C SER A 194 -2.12 2.57 -5.21
N PHE A 195 -1.97 1.36 -5.72
CA PHE A 195 -0.74 0.57 -5.73
C PHE A 195 -0.19 0.34 -7.14
N ALA A 196 -0.72 1.01 -8.17
CA ALA A 196 -0.28 0.82 -9.55
C ALA A 196 1.20 1.20 -9.75
N LEU A 197 1.68 2.28 -9.10
CA LEU A 197 3.10 2.64 -9.10
C LEU A 197 3.95 1.64 -8.31
N VAL A 198 3.42 1.08 -7.22
CA VAL A 198 4.12 0.02 -6.47
C VAL A 198 4.28 -1.23 -7.34
N ALA A 199 3.22 -1.65 -8.03
CA ALA A 199 3.26 -2.73 -9.00
C ALA A 199 4.27 -2.45 -10.13
N THR A 200 4.34 -1.21 -10.61
CA THR A 200 5.32 -0.79 -11.62
C THR A 200 6.75 -0.91 -11.09
N VAL A 201 7.01 -0.46 -9.86
CA VAL A 201 8.31 -0.61 -9.21
C VAL A 201 8.66 -2.09 -9.03
N ALA A 202 7.69 -2.93 -8.66
CA ALA A 202 7.89 -4.37 -8.51
C ALA A 202 8.36 -5.06 -9.81
N LEU A 203 8.00 -4.50 -10.96
CA LEU A 203 8.39 -5.02 -12.28
C LEU A 203 9.78 -4.56 -12.74
N LEU A 204 10.43 -3.59 -12.07
CA LEU A 204 11.75 -3.09 -12.49
C LEU A 204 12.82 -4.19 -12.67
N PRO A 205 12.97 -5.17 -11.75
CA PRO A 205 13.97 -6.23 -11.94
C PRO A 205 13.64 -7.12 -13.15
N ILE A 206 12.36 -7.31 -13.46
CA ILE A 206 11.89 -8.09 -14.61
C ILE A 206 12.19 -7.32 -15.91
N SER A 207 11.94 -6.01 -15.94
CA SER A 207 12.35 -5.17 -17.07
C SER A 207 13.86 -5.23 -17.29
N MET A 208 14.68 -5.17 -16.23
CA MET A 208 16.14 -5.32 -16.31
C MET A 208 16.57 -6.68 -16.87
N PHE A 209 15.82 -7.76 -16.58
CA PHE A 209 16.12 -9.09 -17.10
C PHE A 209 16.01 -9.18 -18.62
N PHE A 210 15.12 -8.43 -19.27
CA PHE A 210 15.02 -8.44 -20.73
C PHE A 210 16.27 -7.91 -21.43
N PHE A 211 17.02 -7.01 -20.79
CA PHE A 211 18.30 -6.51 -21.30
C PHE A 211 19.48 -7.45 -21.07
N ARG A 212 19.32 -8.53 -20.30
CA ARG A 212 20.37 -9.52 -20.06
C ARG A 212 20.66 -10.32 -21.33
N ARG A 213 21.93 -10.55 -21.66
CA ARG A 213 22.32 -11.39 -22.80
C ARG A 213 22.00 -12.88 -22.53
N GLY A 214 21.54 -13.59 -23.57
CA GLY A 214 21.11 -15.00 -23.50
C GLY A 214 19.69 -15.18 -22.93
N TRP A 215 19.35 -16.42 -22.54
CA TRP A 215 18.09 -16.77 -21.86
C TRP A 215 16.82 -16.50 -22.69
N LEU A 216 16.92 -16.67 -24.02
CA LEU A 216 15.83 -16.39 -24.96
C LEU A 216 14.54 -17.12 -24.59
N TRP A 217 14.62 -18.42 -24.31
CA TRP A 217 13.44 -19.22 -23.93
C TRP A 217 12.78 -18.75 -22.64
N GLN A 218 13.57 -18.34 -21.65
CA GLN A 218 13.04 -17.79 -20.39
C GLN A 218 12.36 -16.44 -20.64
N LYS A 219 12.88 -15.61 -21.55
CA LYS A 219 12.23 -14.35 -21.94
C LYS A 219 10.92 -14.59 -22.68
N ILE A 220 10.87 -15.57 -23.59
CA ILE A 220 9.65 -15.98 -24.28
C ILE A 220 8.63 -16.49 -23.27
N ALA A 221 9.03 -17.42 -22.38
CA ALA A 221 8.16 -17.97 -21.35
C ALA A 221 7.63 -16.87 -20.41
N LEU A 222 8.50 -15.94 -19.98
CA LEU A 222 8.10 -14.83 -19.13
C LEU A 222 7.18 -13.85 -19.86
N GLY A 223 7.47 -13.53 -21.12
CA GLY A 223 6.61 -12.68 -21.96
C GLY A 223 5.22 -13.29 -22.18
N GLY A 224 5.17 -14.56 -22.56
CA GLY A 224 3.91 -15.30 -22.72
C GLY A 224 3.14 -15.41 -21.41
N GLY A 225 3.82 -15.73 -20.29
CA GLY A 225 3.20 -15.79 -18.97
C GLY A 225 2.71 -14.42 -18.47
N ALA A 226 3.40 -13.33 -18.82
CA ALA A 226 2.96 -11.97 -18.51
C ALA A 226 1.68 -11.60 -19.28
N VAL A 227 1.62 -11.92 -20.57
CA VAL A 227 0.41 -11.73 -21.40
C VAL A 227 -0.76 -12.56 -20.86
N ALA A 228 -0.52 -13.83 -20.53
CA ALA A 228 -1.55 -14.70 -19.94
C ALA A 228 -2.04 -14.16 -18.58
N SER A 229 -1.13 -13.67 -17.74
CA SER A 229 -1.48 -13.06 -16.43
C SER A 229 -2.33 -11.80 -16.60
N ALA A 230 -1.97 -10.94 -17.55
CA ALA A 230 -2.73 -9.74 -17.88
C ALA A 230 -4.11 -10.10 -18.46
N ALA A 231 -4.18 -11.06 -19.37
CA ALA A 231 -5.45 -11.53 -19.93
C ALA A 231 -6.38 -12.06 -18.83
N LEU A 232 -5.86 -12.88 -17.92
CA LEU A 232 -6.64 -13.50 -16.84
C LEU A 232 -7.22 -12.48 -15.85
N LEU A 233 -6.49 -11.41 -15.53
CA LEU A 233 -6.89 -10.44 -14.51
C LEU A 233 -7.56 -9.18 -15.09
N LEU A 234 -7.16 -8.72 -16.28
CA LEU A 234 -7.64 -7.46 -16.85
C LEU A 234 -8.80 -7.63 -17.83
N LEU A 235 -8.92 -8.78 -18.53
CA LEU A 235 -10.07 -8.99 -19.43
C LEU A 235 -11.40 -9.06 -18.67
N PRO A 236 -11.53 -9.82 -17.55
CA PRO A 236 -12.79 -9.83 -16.82
C PRO A 236 -13.18 -8.44 -16.32
N GLU A 237 -12.21 -7.68 -15.80
CA GLU A 237 -12.41 -6.29 -15.39
C GLU A 237 -12.91 -5.43 -16.55
N HIS A 238 -12.29 -5.52 -17.72
CA HIS A 238 -12.70 -4.74 -18.89
C HIS A 238 -14.15 -5.04 -19.30
N PHE A 239 -14.56 -6.32 -19.27
CA PHE A 239 -15.94 -6.69 -19.60
C PHE A 239 -16.95 -6.25 -18.53
N LEU A 240 -16.56 -6.22 -17.26
CA LEU A 240 -17.41 -5.78 -16.15
C LEU A 240 -17.51 -4.25 -16.06
N SER A 241 -16.45 -3.52 -16.42
CA SER A 241 -16.38 -2.06 -16.31
C SER A 241 -16.90 -1.31 -17.53
N ARG A 242 -17.01 -1.95 -18.71
CA ARG A 242 -17.29 -1.26 -19.99
C ARG A 242 -18.55 -0.40 -20.00
N ASN A 243 -19.56 -0.78 -19.23
CA ASN A 243 -20.85 -0.08 -19.14
C ASN A 243 -21.01 0.72 -17.83
N ASP A 244 -19.96 0.82 -17.02
CA ASP A 244 -19.99 1.56 -15.75
C ASP A 244 -19.43 2.98 -15.97
N GLU A 245 -20.32 3.96 -16.01
CA GLU A 245 -19.96 5.38 -16.14
C GLU A 245 -19.05 5.85 -14.99
N GLU A 246 -19.26 5.34 -13.77
CA GLU A 246 -18.45 5.72 -12.61
C GLU A 246 -17.02 5.20 -12.72
N SER A 247 -16.82 4.01 -13.30
CA SER A 247 -15.47 3.50 -13.62
C SER A 247 -14.71 4.44 -14.55
N GLN A 248 -15.40 5.09 -15.49
CA GLN A 248 -14.78 5.99 -16.48
C GLN A 248 -14.48 7.39 -15.91
N THR A 249 -15.33 7.90 -15.02
CA THR A 249 -15.20 9.26 -14.47
C THR A 249 -14.39 9.32 -13.18
N LEU A 250 -14.16 8.20 -12.49
CA LEU A 250 -13.52 8.18 -11.16
C LEU A 250 -12.14 8.85 -11.15
N LEU A 251 -11.23 8.42 -12.03
CA LEU A 251 -9.87 8.95 -12.07
C LEU A 251 -9.81 10.42 -12.52
N PRO A 252 -10.46 10.84 -13.63
CA PRO A 252 -10.48 12.24 -14.03
C PRO A 252 -11.08 13.15 -12.95
N THR A 253 -12.18 12.73 -12.32
CA THR A 253 -12.81 13.49 -11.24
C THR A 253 -11.90 13.59 -10.03
N ALA A 254 -11.27 12.49 -9.61
CA ALA A 254 -10.34 12.47 -8.48
C ALA A 254 -9.15 13.42 -8.71
N LEU A 255 -8.57 13.41 -9.91
CA LEU A 255 -7.48 14.31 -10.29
C LEU A 255 -7.90 15.78 -10.31
N PHE A 256 -9.13 16.06 -10.75
CA PHE A 256 -9.70 17.40 -10.73
C PHE A 256 -9.88 17.91 -9.29
N VAL A 257 -10.57 17.15 -8.43
CA VAL A 257 -10.89 17.61 -7.07
C VAL A 257 -9.66 17.68 -6.16
N ILE A 258 -8.68 16.77 -6.33
CA ILE A 258 -7.47 16.78 -5.48
C ILE A 258 -6.48 17.90 -5.84
N HIS A 259 -6.64 18.52 -7.01
CA HIS A 259 -5.88 19.69 -7.48
C HIS A 259 -6.79 20.91 -7.69
N ALA A 260 -7.95 20.93 -7.03
CA ALA A 260 -9.01 21.91 -7.27
C ALA A 260 -8.57 23.37 -7.05
N ASP A 261 -7.70 23.62 -6.09
CA ASP A 261 -7.11 24.94 -5.82
C ASP A 261 -6.26 25.42 -7.00
N LEU A 262 -5.35 24.58 -7.50
CA LEU A 262 -4.49 24.89 -8.64
C LEU A 262 -5.30 25.04 -9.92
N ILE A 263 -6.33 24.22 -10.11
CA ILE A 263 -7.22 24.29 -11.26
C ILE A 263 -8.04 25.57 -11.22
N ARG A 264 -8.63 25.92 -10.08
CA ARG A 264 -9.32 27.20 -9.87
C ARG A 264 -8.42 28.38 -10.24
N ASP A 265 -7.20 28.39 -9.72
CA ASP A 265 -6.25 29.49 -9.97
C ASP A 265 -5.82 29.56 -11.44
N GLN A 266 -5.78 28.44 -12.15
CA GLN A 266 -5.52 28.41 -13.58
C GLN A 266 -6.72 28.89 -14.40
N MET A 267 -7.95 28.51 -14.02
CA MET A 267 -9.17 29.01 -14.65
C MET A 267 -9.27 30.53 -14.53
N ALA A 268 -8.96 31.09 -13.36
CA ALA A 268 -8.94 32.53 -13.13
C ALA A 268 -7.98 33.25 -14.10
N GLU A 269 -6.77 32.72 -14.26
CA GLU A 269 -5.75 33.27 -15.17
C GLU A 269 -6.17 33.15 -16.64
N ASP A 270 -6.77 32.03 -17.05
CA ASP A 270 -7.30 31.84 -18.40
C ASP A 270 -8.39 32.87 -18.73
N ILE A 271 -9.30 33.13 -17.79
CA ILE A 271 -10.37 34.13 -17.93
C ILE A 271 -9.79 35.55 -18.00
N GLN A 272 -8.77 35.85 -17.19
CA GLN A 272 -8.14 37.17 -17.13
C GLN A 272 -7.35 37.47 -18.41
N ARG A 273 -6.59 36.50 -18.91
CA ARG A 273 -5.72 36.64 -20.09
C ARG A 273 -6.43 36.38 -21.42
N ASN A 274 -7.73 36.10 -21.38
CA ASN A 274 -8.50 35.71 -22.57
C ASN A 274 -7.83 34.55 -23.33
N ALA A 275 -7.40 33.53 -22.59
CA ALA A 275 -6.65 32.42 -23.16
C ALA A 275 -7.53 31.61 -24.14
N LYS A 276 -6.93 31.14 -25.24
CA LYS A 276 -7.61 30.26 -26.21
C LYS A 276 -7.81 28.87 -25.60
N VAL A 277 -9.00 28.63 -25.06
CA VAL A 277 -9.42 27.35 -24.46
C VAL A 277 -10.70 26.83 -25.13
N PRO A 278 -11.01 25.52 -25.08
CA PRO A 278 -12.19 24.93 -25.73
C PRO A 278 -13.55 25.36 -25.16
N TYR A 279 -13.55 26.14 -24.08
CA TYR A 279 -14.75 26.50 -23.31
C TYR A 279 -15.03 27.99 -23.41
N SER A 280 -16.30 28.39 -23.51
CA SER A 280 -16.65 29.81 -23.56
C SER A 280 -16.28 30.51 -22.26
N ARG A 281 -15.82 31.76 -22.36
CA ARG A 281 -15.37 32.55 -21.21
C ARG A 281 -16.45 32.71 -20.15
N GLU A 282 -17.70 32.91 -20.57
CA GLU A 282 -18.84 33.03 -19.67
C GLU A 282 -19.11 31.74 -18.88
N TRP A 283 -19.12 30.60 -19.58
CA TRP A 283 -19.33 29.31 -18.93
C TRP A 283 -18.19 28.99 -17.96
N LEU A 284 -16.94 29.21 -18.39
CA LEU A 284 -15.77 29.03 -17.55
C LEU A 284 -15.79 29.94 -16.31
N GLY A 285 -16.24 31.20 -16.46
CA GLY A 285 -16.43 32.13 -15.37
C GLY A 285 -17.42 31.62 -14.32
N ARG A 286 -18.56 31.03 -14.75
CA ARG A 286 -19.51 30.40 -13.84
C ARG A 286 -18.91 29.20 -13.12
N VAL A 287 -18.22 28.31 -13.84
CA VAL A 287 -17.58 27.13 -13.23
C VAL A 287 -16.51 27.53 -12.22
N HIS A 288 -15.68 28.51 -12.55
CA HIS A 288 -14.68 29.07 -11.64
C HIS A 288 -15.32 29.64 -10.36
N SER A 289 -16.42 30.38 -10.48
CA SER A 289 -17.16 30.93 -9.34
C SER A 289 -17.72 29.84 -8.42
N ILE A 290 -18.37 28.82 -9.00
CA ILE A 290 -18.90 27.67 -8.25
C ILE A 290 -17.76 26.94 -7.54
N LEU A 291 -16.68 26.61 -8.26
CA LEU A 291 -15.53 25.90 -7.69
C LEU A 291 -14.91 26.68 -6.53
N SER A 292 -14.75 27.99 -6.69
CA SER A 292 -14.21 28.88 -5.64
C SER A 292 -15.10 28.88 -4.40
N ALA A 293 -16.42 28.98 -4.58
CA ALA A 293 -17.39 28.98 -3.49
C ALA A 293 -17.39 27.64 -2.74
N GLU A 294 -17.36 26.51 -3.45
CA GLU A 294 -17.36 25.18 -2.84
C GLU A 294 -16.05 24.87 -2.09
N ILE A 295 -14.90 25.32 -2.60
CA ILE A 295 -13.63 25.27 -1.87
C ILE A 295 -13.72 26.12 -0.58
N GLY A 296 -14.30 27.32 -0.67
CA GLY A 296 -14.51 28.20 0.47
C GLY A 296 -15.39 27.57 1.57
N LYS A 297 -16.53 27.00 1.20
CA LYS A 297 -17.42 26.27 2.11
C LYS A 297 -16.71 25.12 2.81
N SER A 298 -15.98 24.31 2.04
CA SER A 298 -15.24 23.17 2.55
C SER A 298 -14.13 23.57 3.53
N SER A 299 -13.43 24.67 3.25
CA SER A 299 -12.41 25.23 4.15
C SER A 299 -13.04 25.73 5.45
N ALA A 300 -14.14 26.48 5.37
CA ALA A 300 -14.85 27.04 6.52
C ALA A 300 -15.45 25.99 7.45
N ALA A 301 -15.88 24.84 6.92
CA ALA A 301 -16.40 23.71 7.70
C ALA A 301 -15.34 22.99 8.56
N GLY A 302 -14.08 23.46 8.54
CA GLY A 302 -12.99 22.89 9.33
C GLY A 302 -12.31 21.74 8.59
N SER A 303 -11.52 22.07 7.57
CA SER A 303 -10.70 21.11 6.80
C SER A 303 -9.51 20.52 7.59
N VAL A 304 -9.63 20.39 8.92
CA VAL A 304 -8.56 19.90 9.83
C VAL A 304 -8.01 18.54 9.35
N HIS A 305 -8.87 17.70 8.76
CA HIS A 305 -8.49 16.41 8.20
C HIS A 305 -7.59 16.51 6.95
N TYR A 306 -7.61 17.62 6.21
CA TYR A 306 -6.85 17.83 4.98
C TYR A 306 -6.05 19.15 5.02
N SER A 307 -5.45 19.46 6.17
CA SER A 307 -4.78 20.75 6.45
C SER A 307 -3.72 21.20 5.43
N THR A 308 -3.08 20.26 4.72
CA THR A 308 -2.09 20.58 3.67
C THR A 308 -2.70 20.99 2.33
N LEU A 309 -3.96 20.61 2.08
CA LEU A 309 -4.74 21.03 0.91
C LEU A 309 -5.56 22.29 1.24
N GLY A 310 -5.99 22.42 2.50
CA GLY A 310 -6.81 23.56 2.96
C GLY A 310 -8.31 23.40 2.68
N PHE A 311 -8.71 22.32 2.00
CA PHE A 311 -10.10 21.96 1.71
C PHE A 311 -10.24 20.44 1.68
N ASP A 312 -11.48 19.94 1.74
CA ASP A 312 -11.82 18.53 1.66
C ASP A 312 -12.16 18.12 0.21
N PRO A 313 -11.29 17.35 -0.47
CA PRO A 313 -11.56 16.85 -1.82
C PRO A 313 -12.72 15.85 -1.86
N GLY A 314 -12.99 15.14 -0.75
CA GLY A 314 -14.12 14.22 -0.64
C GLY A 314 -15.45 14.97 -0.65
N TYR A 315 -15.53 16.14 0.00
CA TYR A 315 -16.68 17.03 -0.11
C TYR A 315 -16.93 17.46 -1.57
N LEU A 316 -15.88 17.91 -2.27
CA LEU A 316 -15.98 18.34 -3.67
C LEU A 316 -16.38 17.21 -4.64
N MET A 317 -16.06 15.97 -4.29
CA MET A 317 -16.33 14.80 -5.11
C MET A 317 -17.72 14.21 -4.89
N TYR A 318 -18.12 14.03 -3.62
CA TYR A 318 -19.28 13.20 -3.27
C TYR A 318 -20.49 13.99 -2.76
N ASN A 319 -20.32 15.22 -2.29
CA ASN A 319 -21.45 15.99 -1.79
C ASN A 319 -22.39 16.40 -2.95
N ARG A 320 -23.69 16.10 -2.84
CA ARG A 320 -24.68 16.33 -3.91
C ARG A 320 -24.76 17.78 -4.40
N SER A 321 -24.42 18.75 -3.55
CA SER A 321 -24.42 20.17 -3.89
C SER A 321 -23.04 20.72 -4.27
N SER A 322 -21.99 19.90 -4.31
CA SER A 322 -20.65 20.38 -4.64
C SER A 322 -20.36 20.35 -6.16
N ILE A 323 -19.15 20.78 -6.53
CA ILE A 323 -18.77 21.01 -7.93
C ILE A 323 -18.87 19.76 -8.81
N ALA A 324 -18.46 18.58 -8.35
CA ALA A 324 -18.41 17.40 -9.24
C ALA A 324 -19.81 16.91 -9.66
N PRO A 325 -20.81 16.74 -8.75
CA PRO A 325 -22.16 16.42 -9.16
C PRO A 325 -22.85 17.52 -9.99
N GLN A 326 -22.52 18.80 -9.73
CA GLN A 326 -23.03 19.91 -10.54
C GLN A 326 -22.50 19.87 -11.97
N LEU A 327 -21.19 19.64 -12.16
CA LEU A 327 -20.60 19.51 -13.49
C LEU A 327 -21.16 18.30 -14.23
N HIS A 328 -21.37 17.18 -13.55
CA HIS A 328 -22.05 16.02 -14.13
C HIS A 328 -23.41 16.38 -14.74
N LYS A 329 -24.23 17.16 -14.01
CA LYS A 329 -25.53 17.65 -14.50
C LYS A 329 -25.37 18.64 -15.66
N GLN A 330 -24.42 19.57 -15.58
CA GLN A 330 -24.21 20.59 -16.62
C GLN A 330 -23.74 19.99 -17.96
N PHE A 331 -22.98 18.90 -17.92
CA PHE A 331 -22.60 18.15 -19.12
C PHE A 331 -23.70 17.19 -19.59
N ALA A 332 -24.92 17.25 -19.04
CA ALA A 332 -26.06 16.41 -19.40
C ALA A 332 -25.73 14.90 -19.40
N ASN A 333 -24.90 14.44 -18.45
CA ASN A 333 -24.37 13.08 -18.38
C ASN A 333 -23.56 12.63 -19.61
N ASN A 334 -23.07 13.56 -20.44
CA ASN A 334 -22.04 13.26 -21.44
C ASN A 334 -20.69 13.02 -20.76
N VAL A 335 -20.47 11.77 -20.36
CA VAL A 335 -19.27 11.31 -19.64
C VAL A 335 -17.99 11.66 -20.39
N SER A 336 -17.96 11.50 -21.72
CA SER A 336 -16.77 11.78 -22.53
C SER A 336 -16.39 13.27 -22.48
N ALA A 337 -17.37 14.17 -22.67
CA ALA A 337 -17.13 15.61 -22.62
C ALA A 337 -16.72 16.08 -21.22
N LEU A 338 -17.33 15.53 -20.17
CA LEU A 338 -16.97 15.81 -18.78
C LEU A 338 -15.53 15.36 -18.47
N CYS A 339 -15.17 14.13 -18.87
CA CYS A 339 -13.80 13.62 -18.71
C CYS A 339 -12.79 14.46 -19.48
N ALA A 340 -13.13 14.90 -20.70
CA ALA A 340 -12.28 15.79 -21.48
C ALA A 340 -12.03 17.12 -20.76
N PHE A 341 -13.05 17.69 -20.09
CA PHE A 341 -12.90 18.89 -19.26
C PHE A 341 -11.97 18.68 -18.06
N TYR A 342 -12.16 17.60 -17.31
CA TYR A 342 -11.30 17.28 -16.18
C TYR A 342 -9.84 17.05 -16.61
N TRP A 343 -9.62 16.25 -17.66
CA TRP A 343 -8.28 16.01 -18.20
C TRP A 343 -7.63 17.28 -18.74
N PHE A 344 -8.39 18.12 -19.44
CA PHE A 344 -7.90 19.37 -19.99
C PHE A 344 -7.32 20.25 -18.87
N TYR A 345 -8.08 20.51 -17.81
CA TYR A 345 -7.60 21.36 -16.73
C TYR A 345 -6.52 20.72 -15.87
N TYR A 346 -6.57 19.41 -15.66
CA TYR A 346 -5.48 18.69 -15.00
C TYR A 346 -4.16 18.79 -15.78
N TRP A 347 -4.17 18.61 -17.10
CA TRP A 347 -2.96 18.76 -17.89
C TRP A 347 -2.52 20.23 -18.01
N ARG A 348 -3.47 21.15 -18.05
CA ARG A 348 -3.21 22.59 -18.12
C ARG A 348 -2.45 23.10 -16.90
N ILE A 349 -2.77 22.63 -15.69
CA ILE A 349 -1.97 23.01 -14.50
C ILE A 349 -0.54 22.44 -14.54
N TRP A 350 -0.32 21.29 -15.17
CA TRP A 350 1.03 20.76 -15.39
C TRP A 350 1.82 21.61 -16.39
N GLN A 351 1.16 22.09 -17.44
CA GLN A 351 1.80 22.94 -18.45
C GLN A 351 2.09 24.35 -17.94
N GLN A 352 1.14 24.97 -17.25
CA GLN A 352 1.20 26.38 -16.87
C GLN A 352 1.74 26.61 -15.45
N ARG A 353 1.59 25.62 -14.55
CA ARG A 353 1.95 25.72 -13.13
C ARG A 353 2.74 24.51 -12.59
N PRO A 354 3.72 23.94 -13.32
CA PRO A 354 4.38 22.68 -12.95
C PRO A 354 5.00 22.72 -11.55
N PHE A 355 5.66 23.83 -11.19
CA PHE A 355 6.30 23.97 -9.88
C PHE A 355 5.30 23.95 -8.72
N LEU A 356 4.09 24.49 -8.91
CA LEU A 356 3.06 24.48 -7.88
C LEU A 356 2.47 23.07 -7.71
N VAL A 357 2.31 22.32 -8.80
CA VAL A 357 1.90 20.92 -8.75
C VAL A 357 2.93 20.08 -8.00
N VAL A 358 4.22 20.20 -8.36
CA VAL A 358 5.32 19.51 -7.67
C VAL A 358 5.39 19.90 -6.20
N LYS A 359 5.21 21.19 -5.87
CA LYS A 359 5.17 21.69 -4.49
C LYS A 359 4.01 21.06 -3.69
N LYS A 360 2.82 20.93 -4.27
CA LYS A 360 1.67 20.23 -3.65
C LYS A 360 1.98 18.77 -3.39
N ILE A 361 2.52 18.07 -4.39
CA ILE A 361 2.90 16.65 -4.27
C ILE A 361 3.95 16.47 -3.16
N ALA A 362 5.00 17.30 -3.15
CA ALA A 362 6.04 17.27 -2.13
C ALA A 362 5.47 17.51 -0.71
N ARG A 363 4.54 18.46 -0.54
CA ARG A 363 3.84 18.70 0.73
C ARG A 363 3.04 17.48 1.20
N GLN A 364 2.36 16.78 0.28
CA GLN A 364 1.67 15.53 0.61
C GLN A 364 2.67 14.44 1.04
N MET A 365 3.72 14.22 0.25
CA MET A 365 4.74 13.21 0.57
C MET A 365 5.42 13.49 1.91
N ALA A 366 5.66 14.76 2.25
CA ALA A 366 6.23 15.17 3.52
C ALA A 366 5.41 14.72 4.74
N ILE A 367 4.11 14.42 4.61
CA ILE A 367 3.29 13.84 5.69
C ILE A 367 3.81 12.46 6.09
N PHE A 368 4.23 11.64 5.13
CA PHE A 368 4.77 10.30 5.39
C PHE A 368 6.21 10.36 5.93
N TYR A 369 7.02 11.26 5.39
CA TYR A 369 8.43 11.43 5.76
C TYR A 369 8.64 12.42 6.93
N ARG A 370 7.64 12.62 7.78
CA ARG A 370 7.81 13.37 9.05
C ARG A 370 8.76 12.63 10.00
N PRO A 371 9.35 13.32 11.00
CA PRO A 371 10.18 12.69 12.02
C PRO A 371 9.54 11.49 12.72
N VAL A 372 8.21 11.46 12.80
CA VAL A 372 7.44 10.30 13.25
C VAL A 372 6.69 9.73 12.05
N CYS A 373 7.19 8.63 11.49
CA CYS A 373 6.58 7.99 10.34
C CYS A 373 5.17 7.46 10.68
N PRO A 374 4.13 7.86 9.94
CA PRO A 374 2.75 7.54 10.28
C PRO A 374 2.29 6.15 9.79
N ALA A 375 3.14 5.41 9.08
CA ALA A 375 2.88 3.98 8.79
C ALA A 375 2.75 3.16 10.08
N TYR A 376 3.51 3.54 11.11
CA TYR A 376 3.51 2.91 12.42
C TYR A 376 2.44 3.54 13.32
N ASN A 377 1.21 3.07 13.19
CA ASN A 377 0.14 3.52 14.07
C ASN A 377 0.42 3.10 15.53
N SER A 378 0.62 4.09 16.40
CA SER A 378 0.91 3.89 17.83
C SER A 378 -0.23 4.31 18.76
N ARG A 379 -1.44 4.51 18.21
CA ARG A 379 -2.65 4.80 18.99
C ARG A 379 -2.82 3.76 20.11
N LYS A 380 -3.02 4.26 21.33
CA LYS A 380 -3.10 3.41 22.53
C LYS A 380 -4.44 2.68 22.60
N PHE A 381 -5.51 3.35 22.25
CA PHE A 381 -6.87 2.83 22.37
C PHE A 381 -7.59 2.86 21.03
N TRP A 382 -8.46 1.88 20.85
CA TRP A 382 -9.41 1.81 19.77
C TRP A 382 -10.76 1.39 20.34
N SER A 383 -11.69 2.34 20.43
CA SER A 383 -13.07 2.05 20.80
C SER A 383 -13.74 1.34 19.64
N LEU A 384 -14.11 0.07 19.83
CA LEU A 384 -14.90 -0.66 18.84
C LEU A 384 -16.36 -0.21 18.84
N THR A 385 -16.89 0.22 20.00
CA THR A 385 -18.27 0.72 20.15
C THR A 385 -18.52 1.85 19.16
N ASP A 386 -17.73 2.94 19.20
CA ASP A 386 -17.86 4.09 18.30
C ASP A 386 -17.78 3.70 16.81
N VAL A 387 -17.01 2.65 16.52
CA VAL A 387 -16.76 2.20 15.15
C VAL A 387 -17.91 1.34 14.63
N TYR A 388 -18.49 0.48 15.46
CA TYR A 388 -19.70 -0.27 15.13
C TYR A 388 -20.94 0.62 15.08
N GLU A 389 -21.03 1.65 15.92
CA GLU A 389 -22.08 2.67 15.82
C GLU A 389 -22.04 3.36 14.45
N TRP A 390 -20.84 3.76 14.01
CA TRP A 390 -20.66 4.33 12.68
C TRP A 390 -20.91 3.33 11.54
N SER A 391 -20.61 2.04 11.76
CA SER A 391 -20.98 0.97 10.83
C SER A 391 -22.49 0.88 10.64
N ILE A 392 -23.29 0.93 11.71
CA ILE A 392 -24.76 0.91 11.62
C ILE A 392 -25.25 2.08 10.78
N PHE A 393 -24.77 3.29 11.06
CA PHE A 393 -25.15 4.48 10.30
C PHE A 393 -24.84 4.34 8.80
N SER A 394 -23.69 3.75 8.46
CA SER A 394 -23.28 3.52 7.07
C SER A 394 -24.14 2.46 6.38
N LEU A 395 -24.44 1.40 7.13
CA LEU A 395 -25.21 0.25 6.69
C LEU A 395 -26.69 0.60 6.52
N ASP A 396 -27.26 1.52 7.32
CA ASP A 396 -28.69 1.89 7.28
C ASP A 396 -29.12 2.74 6.06
N SER A 397 -28.29 2.83 5.03
CA SER A 397 -28.65 3.56 3.81
C SER A 397 -29.66 2.80 2.95
N GLU A 398 -30.51 3.53 2.22
CA GLU A 398 -31.60 2.97 1.40
C GLU A 398 -31.18 1.79 0.48
N PRO A 399 -30.00 1.81 -0.18
CA PRO A 399 -29.57 0.71 -1.04
C PRO A 399 -29.39 -0.62 -0.27
N TYR A 400 -28.92 -0.56 0.97
CA TYR A 400 -28.72 -1.74 1.82
C TYR A 400 -30.04 -2.34 2.29
N ARG A 401 -31.00 -1.50 2.70
CA ARG A 401 -32.31 -1.96 3.22
C ARG A 401 -33.04 -2.88 2.22
N LYS A 402 -33.00 -2.55 0.92
CA LYS A 402 -33.61 -3.37 -0.14
C LYS A 402 -32.95 -4.76 -0.26
N ILE A 403 -31.63 -4.84 -0.13
CA ILE A 403 -30.90 -6.11 -0.24
C ILE A 403 -31.06 -6.94 1.04
N TRP A 404 -31.06 -6.32 2.21
CA TRP A 404 -31.20 -7.02 3.49
C TRP A 404 -32.53 -7.74 3.64
N ALA A 405 -33.61 -7.18 3.09
CA ALA A 405 -34.92 -7.82 3.07
C ALA A 405 -34.90 -9.18 2.34
N THR A 406 -33.97 -9.37 1.40
CA THR A 406 -33.92 -10.56 0.52
C THR A 406 -32.80 -11.54 0.92
N TYR A 407 -31.75 -11.08 1.61
CA TYR A 407 -30.60 -11.92 1.98
C TYR A 407 -30.50 -12.09 3.50
N ARG A 408 -31.07 -13.20 4.00
CA ARG A 408 -31.16 -13.51 5.44
C ARG A 408 -29.85 -13.35 6.23
N PRO A 409 -28.67 -13.80 5.75
CA PRO A 409 -27.42 -13.60 6.49
C PRO A 409 -27.04 -12.13 6.73
N ALA A 410 -27.51 -11.19 5.91
CA ALA A 410 -27.27 -9.77 6.16
C ALA A 410 -28.11 -9.23 7.33
N VAL A 411 -29.32 -9.76 7.55
CA VAL A 411 -30.16 -9.39 8.70
C VAL A 411 -29.48 -9.82 10.00
N ASP A 412 -28.96 -11.04 10.05
CA ASP A 412 -28.25 -11.55 11.22
C ASP A 412 -26.98 -10.74 11.50
N PHE A 413 -26.23 -10.37 10.45
CA PHE A 413 -25.07 -9.49 10.56
C PHE A 413 -25.46 -8.11 11.12
N MET A 414 -26.55 -7.51 10.64
CA MET A 414 -27.04 -6.23 11.13
C MET A 414 -27.42 -6.26 12.60
N ASN A 415 -28.16 -7.29 13.02
CA ASN A 415 -28.56 -7.46 14.42
C ASN A 415 -27.33 -7.61 15.34
N ARG A 416 -26.33 -8.40 14.94
CA ARG A 416 -25.09 -8.53 15.72
C ARG A 416 -24.28 -7.23 15.75
N THR A 417 -24.24 -6.50 14.64
CA THR A 417 -23.59 -5.18 14.57
C THR A 417 -24.26 -4.18 15.53
N ALA A 418 -25.59 -4.20 15.63
CA ALA A 418 -26.35 -3.41 16.60
C ALA A 418 -25.98 -3.72 18.06
N VAL A 419 -25.86 -5.00 18.40
CA VAL A 419 -25.41 -5.42 19.75
C VAL A 419 -23.98 -4.97 20.02
N LEU A 420 -23.08 -5.09 19.04
CA LEU A 420 -21.68 -4.69 19.18
C LEU A 420 -21.51 -3.18 19.31
N ALA A 421 -22.35 -2.36 18.67
CA ALA A 421 -22.33 -0.91 18.86
C ALA A 421 -22.65 -0.48 20.30
N GLN A 422 -23.24 -1.34 21.12
CA GLN A 422 -23.56 -1.04 22.52
C GLN A 422 -22.57 -1.66 23.52
N SER A 423 -21.88 -2.74 23.12
CA SER A 423 -21.16 -3.62 24.04
C SER A 423 -19.73 -3.96 23.64
N ALA A 424 -19.25 -3.48 22.48
CA ALA A 424 -17.94 -3.88 21.97
C ALA A 424 -16.79 -3.30 22.83
N PRO A 425 -15.76 -4.10 23.11
CA PRO A 425 -14.69 -3.71 24.02
C PRO A 425 -13.78 -2.62 23.43
N VAL A 426 -13.19 -1.81 24.31
CA VAL A 426 -12.07 -0.94 23.93
C VAL A 426 -10.80 -1.77 23.83
N ILE A 427 -10.18 -1.80 22.65
CA ILE A 427 -8.93 -2.52 22.44
C ILE A 427 -7.76 -1.62 22.84
N GLU A 428 -6.92 -2.10 23.75
CA GLU A 428 -5.65 -1.45 24.08
C GLU A 428 -4.46 -2.06 23.30
N GLN A 429 -3.70 -1.20 22.62
CA GLN A 429 -2.38 -1.56 22.12
C GLN A 429 -1.36 -1.53 23.28
N ARG A 430 -1.00 -2.72 23.75
CA ARG A 430 -0.10 -2.92 24.88
C ARG A 430 1.26 -2.25 24.68
N ALA A 431 1.86 -1.80 25.79
CA ALA A 431 3.10 -1.03 25.79
C ALA A 431 4.29 -1.76 25.13
N TYR A 432 4.36 -3.09 25.25
CA TYR A 432 5.44 -3.90 24.67
C TYR A 432 5.45 -3.91 23.13
N ILE A 433 4.35 -3.56 22.46
CA ILE A 433 4.30 -3.32 21.01
C ILE A 433 4.32 -1.83 20.69
N ARG A 434 3.60 -1.02 21.46
CA ARG A 434 3.51 0.43 21.23
C ARG A 434 4.88 1.11 21.29
N LYS A 435 5.75 0.73 22.24
CA LYS A 435 7.10 1.30 22.37
C LYS A 435 7.99 0.96 21.17
N PRO A 436 8.12 -0.31 20.73
CA PRO A 436 8.81 -0.64 19.47
C PRO A 436 8.27 0.08 18.25
N LEU A 437 6.94 0.18 18.09
CA LEU A 437 6.34 0.90 16.96
C LEU A 437 6.70 2.39 16.96
N LEU A 438 6.67 3.04 18.13
CA LEU A 438 7.09 4.44 18.25
C LEU A 438 8.58 4.61 17.96
N PHE A 439 9.42 3.66 18.38
CA PHE A 439 10.84 3.67 18.08
C PHE A 439 11.10 3.54 16.57
N LEU A 440 10.43 2.59 15.91
CA LEU A 440 10.52 2.41 14.46
C LEU A 440 10.02 3.66 13.72
N ALA A 441 8.91 4.26 14.18
CA ALA A 441 8.36 5.49 13.63
C ALA A 441 9.37 6.64 13.66
N LYS A 442 10.06 6.82 14.79
CA LYS A 442 11.06 7.88 14.99
C LYS A 442 12.35 7.65 14.21
N THR A 443 12.70 6.39 13.96
CA THR A 443 13.97 6.02 13.33
C THR A 443 13.85 5.78 11.82
N TYR A 444 12.63 5.75 11.26
CA TYR A 444 12.41 5.43 9.84
C TYR A 444 13.18 6.38 8.91
N LEU A 445 12.99 7.69 9.06
CA LEU A 445 13.64 8.67 8.20
C LEU A 445 15.17 8.65 8.34
N VAL A 446 15.66 8.50 9.57
CA VAL A 446 17.08 8.37 9.87
C VAL A 446 17.67 7.12 9.21
N SER A 447 16.99 5.98 9.33
CA SER A 447 17.42 4.72 8.72
C SER A 447 17.45 4.80 7.19
N LEU A 448 16.48 5.49 6.58
CA LEU A 448 16.46 5.75 5.14
C LEU A 448 17.65 6.61 4.72
N PHE A 449 17.90 7.73 5.42
CA PHE A 449 19.01 8.61 5.09
C PHE A 449 20.37 7.91 5.21
N ILE A 450 20.60 7.16 6.30
CA ILE A 450 21.82 6.37 6.47
C ILE A 450 21.93 5.32 5.36
N ALA A 451 20.85 4.61 5.03
CA ALA A 451 20.85 3.63 3.95
C ALA A 451 21.20 4.25 2.58
N LEU A 452 20.73 5.48 2.29
CA LEU A 452 21.08 6.22 1.08
C LEU A 452 22.56 6.59 1.05
N VAL A 453 23.09 7.17 2.13
CA VAL A 453 24.51 7.56 2.24
C VAL A 453 25.43 6.35 2.13
N VAL A 454 25.13 5.29 2.89
CA VAL A 454 25.90 4.04 2.85
C VAL A 454 25.76 3.36 1.48
N GLY A 455 24.57 3.37 0.88
CA GLY A 455 24.31 2.90 -0.47
C GLY A 455 25.17 3.61 -1.51
N ALA A 456 25.22 4.94 -1.48
CA ALA A 456 26.10 5.73 -2.33
C ALA A 456 27.57 5.35 -2.12
N ALA A 457 28.03 5.25 -0.86
CA ALA A 457 29.40 4.84 -0.56
C ALA A 457 29.74 3.43 -1.10
N VAL A 458 28.79 2.49 -1.09
CA VAL A 458 28.95 1.15 -1.66
C VAL A 458 29.05 1.20 -3.18
N LEU A 459 28.25 2.05 -3.86
CA LEU A 459 28.26 2.20 -5.32
C LEU A 459 29.63 2.68 -5.83
N PHE A 460 30.25 3.66 -5.15
CA PHE A 460 31.53 4.24 -5.55
C PHE A 460 32.76 3.36 -5.23
N HIS A 461 32.62 2.31 -4.42
CA HIS A 461 33.75 1.47 -4.01
C HIS A 461 33.63 0.03 -4.52
N LYS A 462 34.44 -0.36 -5.52
CA LYS A 462 34.41 -1.68 -6.19
C LYS A 462 34.39 -2.87 -5.23
N ARG A 463 35.24 -2.87 -4.18
CA ARG A 463 35.31 -3.96 -3.19
C ARG A 463 34.05 -4.04 -2.32
N ARG A 464 33.48 -2.90 -1.94
CA ARG A 464 32.23 -2.84 -1.17
C ARG A 464 31.04 -3.27 -2.02
N ARG A 465 31.00 -2.81 -3.29
CA ARG A 465 29.98 -3.19 -4.27
C ARG A 465 29.91 -4.70 -4.49
N ARG A 466 31.06 -5.38 -4.60
CA ARG A 466 31.11 -6.85 -4.73
C ARG A 466 30.53 -7.60 -3.53
N ARG A 467 30.61 -7.00 -2.34
CA ARG A 467 30.23 -7.66 -1.09
C ARG A 467 28.82 -7.31 -0.63
N VAL A 468 28.49 -6.03 -0.49
CA VAL A 468 27.19 -5.59 0.05
C VAL A 468 26.33 -4.89 -0.99
N GLY A 469 26.76 -4.83 -2.25
CA GLY A 469 26.03 -4.13 -3.32
C GLY A 469 24.64 -4.71 -3.60
N TRP A 470 24.49 -6.05 -3.58
CA TRP A 470 23.19 -6.69 -3.75
C TRP A 470 22.24 -6.40 -2.60
N LEU A 471 22.73 -6.40 -1.35
CA LEU A 471 21.93 -6.00 -0.20
C LEU A 471 21.55 -4.51 -0.25
N ALA A 472 22.47 -3.63 -0.64
CA ALA A 472 22.18 -2.22 -0.83
C ALA A 472 21.06 -2.01 -1.87
N ALA A 473 21.16 -2.69 -3.02
CA ALA A 473 20.13 -2.65 -4.07
C ALA A 473 18.79 -3.16 -3.55
N LEU A 474 18.76 -4.27 -2.80
CA LEU A 474 17.55 -4.82 -2.19
C LEU A 474 16.91 -3.84 -1.20
N VAL A 475 17.70 -3.19 -0.33
CA VAL A 475 17.20 -2.19 0.63
C VAL A 475 16.56 -1.01 -0.09
N LEU A 476 17.26 -0.43 -1.07
CA LEU A 476 16.75 0.72 -1.82
C LEU A 476 15.51 0.35 -2.65
N PHE A 477 15.47 -0.88 -3.18
CA PHE A 477 14.33 -1.42 -3.89
C PHE A 477 13.09 -1.58 -2.99
N VAL A 478 13.24 -2.05 -1.76
CA VAL A 478 12.09 -2.17 -0.86
C VAL A 478 11.63 -0.77 -0.39
N TYR A 479 12.54 0.17 -0.16
CA TYR A 479 12.18 1.57 0.11
C TYR A 479 11.45 2.25 -1.06
N SER A 480 11.73 1.86 -2.31
CA SER A 480 11.02 2.45 -3.45
C SER A 480 9.54 2.03 -3.51
N TYR A 481 9.11 0.97 -2.81
CA TYR A 481 7.69 0.68 -2.62
C TYR A 481 7.00 1.77 -1.79
N ASN A 482 7.63 2.23 -0.70
CA ASN A 482 7.13 3.37 0.07
C ASN A 482 7.10 4.65 -0.76
N LEU A 483 8.17 4.91 -1.51
CA LEU A 483 8.24 6.08 -2.39
C LEU A 483 7.12 6.06 -3.43
N ALA A 484 6.95 4.94 -4.14
CA ALA A 484 5.94 4.78 -5.19
C ALA A 484 4.52 4.95 -4.66
N ASN A 485 4.19 4.29 -3.54
CA ASN A 485 2.86 4.43 -2.94
C ASN A 485 2.61 5.87 -2.46
N CYS A 486 3.60 6.50 -1.83
CA CYS A 486 3.45 7.88 -1.36
C CYS A 486 3.31 8.86 -2.52
N LEU A 487 4.05 8.68 -3.62
CA LEU A 487 3.94 9.50 -4.81
C LEU A 487 2.57 9.35 -5.46
N GLU A 488 2.11 8.11 -5.65
CA GLU A 488 0.81 7.81 -6.25
C GLU A 488 -0.33 8.43 -5.44
N VAL A 489 -0.32 8.22 -4.13
CA VAL A 489 -1.33 8.81 -3.23
C VAL A 489 -1.22 10.33 -3.20
N ALA A 490 -0.02 10.92 -3.25
CA ALA A 490 0.14 12.37 -3.28
C ALA A 490 -0.41 13.02 -4.56
N VAL A 491 -0.43 12.27 -5.67
CA VAL A 491 -1.02 12.70 -6.95
C VAL A 491 -2.53 12.49 -6.92
N LEU A 492 -3.00 11.29 -6.59
CA LEU A 492 -4.41 10.89 -6.75
C LEU A 492 -5.32 11.20 -5.55
N HIS A 493 -4.74 11.31 -4.36
CA HIS A 493 -5.45 11.40 -3.08
C HIS A 493 -4.67 12.28 -2.09
N SER A 494 -4.93 12.12 -0.79
CA SER A 494 -4.18 12.78 0.27
C SER A 494 -3.60 11.75 1.24
N LEU A 495 -2.34 11.98 1.61
CA LEU A 495 -1.67 11.25 2.68
C LEU A 495 -2.17 11.64 4.08
N HIS A 496 -3.15 12.53 4.23
CA HIS A 496 -3.77 12.72 5.55
C HIS A 496 -4.63 11.54 5.97
N ASP A 497 -5.29 10.88 5.01
CA ASP A 497 -6.11 9.71 5.31
C ASP A 497 -5.19 8.58 5.85
N PRO A 498 -5.43 8.11 7.09
CA PRO A 498 -4.63 7.06 7.73
C PRO A 498 -4.53 5.76 6.91
N ARG A 499 -5.54 5.45 6.09
CA ARG A 499 -5.59 4.20 5.32
C ARG A 499 -4.39 4.07 4.38
N TYR A 500 -4.07 5.15 3.65
CA TYR A 500 -3.00 5.14 2.66
C TYR A 500 -1.60 5.19 3.29
N LYS A 501 -1.51 5.51 4.59
CA LYS A 501 -0.26 5.50 5.35
C LYS A 501 -0.03 4.17 6.06
N THR A 502 -1.00 3.72 6.84
CA THR A 502 -0.85 2.54 7.70
C THR A 502 -0.86 1.23 6.90
N VAL A 503 -1.54 1.19 5.73
CA VAL A 503 -1.51 -0.01 4.86
C VAL A 503 -0.09 -0.35 4.37
N GLN A 504 0.82 0.63 4.37
CA GLN A 504 2.20 0.45 3.94
C GLN A 504 3.09 -0.28 4.97
N MET A 505 2.59 -0.45 6.20
CA MET A 505 3.38 -0.91 7.34
C MET A 505 4.18 -2.20 7.08
N PHE A 506 3.64 -3.14 6.30
CA PHE A 506 4.33 -4.37 5.95
C PHE A 506 5.69 -4.12 5.30
N PHE A 507 5.71 -3.39 4.18
CA PHE A 507 6.94 -3.13 3.44
C PHE A 507 7.78 -2.01 4.07
N THR A 508 7.18 -1.12 4.86
CA THR A 508 7.92 -0.19 5.74
C THR A 508 8.77 -0.95 6.77
N ILE A 509 8.20 -1.95 7.45
CA ILE A 509 8.93 -2.82 8.39
C ILE A 509 10.05 -3.54 7.67
N LEU A 510 9.74 -4.19 6.54
CA LEU A 510 10.74 -4.95 5.80
C LEU A 510 11.91 -4.05 5.35
N ALA A 511 11.61 -2.87 4.78
CA ALA A 511 12.62 -1.91 4.36
C ALA A 511 13.52 -1.47 5.52
N GLN A 512 12.93 -1.11 6.67
CA GLN A 512 13.67 -0.60 7.82
C GLN A 512 14.53 -1.68 8.48
N PHE A 513 14.05 -2.91 8.60
CA PHE A 513 14.84 -4.01 9.13
C PHE A 513 15.96 -4.45 8.17
N LEU A 514 15.70 -4.46 6.85
CA LEU A 514 16.75 -4.71 5.86
C LEU A 514 17.81 -3.60 5.90
N ALA A 515 17.40 -2.34 6.07
CA ALA A 515 18.30 -1.20 6.24
C ALA A 515 19.14 -1.34 7.50
N LEU A 516 18.54 -1.72 8.63
CA LEU A 516 19.27 -1.99 9.87
C LEU A 516 20.33 -3.08 9.67
N TRP A 517 19.96 -4.19 9.03
CA TRP A 517 20.91 -5.27 8.73
C TRP A 517 22.04 -4.78 7.80
N PHE A 518 21.71 -4.03 6.75
CA PHE A 518 22.68 -3.44 5.83
C PHE A 518 23.66 -2.49 6.52
N ILE A 519 23.17 -1.62 7.40
CA ILE A 519 23.99 -0.69 8.18
C ILE A 519 24.95 -1.46 9.10
N VAL A 520 24.46 -2.51 9.76
CA VAL A 520 25.30 -3.35 10.63
C VAL A 520 26.35 -4.11 9.84
N GLU A 521 26.01 -4.72 8.70
CA GLU A 521 26.98 -5.37 7.82
C GLU A 521 28.09 -4.41 7.36
N PHE A 522 27.70 -3.18 7.00
CA PHE A 522 28.63 -2.13 6.59
C PHE A 522 29.53 -1.68 7.74
N ALA A 523 28.98 -1.45 8.94
CA ALA A 523 29.74 -1.05 10.12
C ALA A 523 30.75 -2.14 10.55
N LEU A 524 30.31 -3.40 10.55
CA LEU A 524 31.20 -4.54 10.78
C LEU A 524 32.27 -4.63 9.69
N GLU A 525 31.95 -4.27 8.43
CA GLU A 525 32.92 -4.15 7.36
C GLU A 525 34.06 -3.18 7.70
N MET A 526 33.69 -1.96 8.08
CA MET A 526 34.63 -0.91 8.44
C MET A 526 35.49 -1.28 9.65
N ARG A 527 34.89 -1.88 10.70
CA ARG A 527 35.61 -2.24 11.93
C ARG A 527 36.71 -3.27 11.69
N ALA A 528 36.47 -4.31 10.88
CA ALA A 528 37.54 -5.27 10.63
C ALA A 528 38.67 -4.69 9.78
N ARG A 529 38.37 -3.72 8.90
CA ARG A 529 39.41 -3.02 8.13
C ARG A 529 40.31 -2.16 9.01
N ALA A 530 39.71 -1.42 9.95
CA ALA A 530 40.48 -0.65 10.93
C ALA A 530 41.43 -1.55 11.73
N LYS A 531 40.96 -2.76 12.12
CA LYS A 531 41.82 -3.75 12.78
C LYS A 531 42.96 -4.24 11.90
N THR A 532 42.71 -4.59 10.64
CA THR A 532 43.79 -5.03 9.73
C THR A 532 44.79 -3.92 9.44
N SER A 533 44.35 -2.66 9.23
CA SER A 533 45.28 -1.55 8.98
C SER A 533 46.17 -1.20 10.18
N VAL A 534 45.68 -1.42 11.40
CA VAL A 534 46.48 -1.24 12.63
C VAL A 534 47.52 -2.36 12.75
N LEU A 535 47.13 -3.60 12.46
CA LEU A 535 48.05 -4.74 12.46
C LEU A 535 49.15 -4.58 11.41
N ASP A 536 48.81 -4.15 10.18
CA ASP A 536 49.77 -3.93 9.10
C ASP A 536 50.77 -2.79 9.43
N LYS A 537 50.30 -1.71 10.07
CA LYS A 537 51.19 -0.63 10.56
C LYS A 537 52.12 -1.11 11.67
N CYS A 538 51.61 -1.94 12.59
CA CYS A 538 52.39 -2.46 13.71
C CYS A 538 53.44 -3.50 13.25
N SER A 539 53.14 -4.28 12.21
CA SER A 539 54.12 -5.18 11.59
C SER A 539 55.19 -4.41 10.82
N MET A 540 54.82 -3.36 10.06
CA MET A 540 55.79 -2.51 9.37
C MET A 540 56.74 -1.79 10.33
N GLN A 541 56.26 -1.32 11.48
CA GLN A 541 57.14 -0.74 12.51
C GLN A 541 58.09 -1.77 13.14
N ARG A 542 57.68 -3.03 13.31
CA ARG A 542 58.57 -4.07 13.83
C ARG A 542 59.67 -4.47 12.84
N THR A 543 59.38 -4.49 11.54
CA THR A 543 60.39 -4.75 10.49
C THR A 543 61.30 -3.55 10.20
N ALA A 544 60.95 -2.34 10.64
CA ALA A 544 61.79 -1.15 10.47
C ALA A 544 62.74 -0.90 11.67
N ILE A 545 62.56 -1.65 12.77
CA ILE A 545 63.37 -1.58 13.99
C ILE A 545 64.32 -2.80 14.11
N SER A 546 64.16 -3.79 13.22
CA SER A 546 65.13 -4.86 12.97
C SER A 546 66.01 -4.51 11.78
#